data_AF-A0A6M8B7X1-F1
#
_entry.id   AF-A0A6M8B7X1-F1
#
_cell.length_a   1.000
_cell.length_b   1.000
_cell.length_c   1.000
_cell.angle_alpha   90.00
_cell.angle_beta   90.00
_cell.angle_gamma   90.00
#
_symmetry.space_group_name_H-M   'P 1'
#
loop_
_entity.id
_entity.type
_entity.pdbx_description
1 polymer ?
#
loop_
_entity_poly.entity_id
_entity_poly.type
_entity_poly.pdbx_seq_one_letter_code
_entity_poly.pdbx_strand_id
1 'polypeptide(L)'
;MPPLETLWLHYLRRFAIEHWYRFAKQRLYWTHPQFSSVSATEQWSSLMPLLSWQLWLARKDCTDHPLPWQAPQETLTPGRVAQAFAGILAAIGTPAPAPKPRGKSPGRGKGHKPTPRPCYPMVKKRASKRKTSEQSLNSPVATAA
;
A
#
# COMPACT_ATOMS: atom_id res chain seq x y z
N MET A 1 29.67 20.70 -10.62
CA MET A 1 29.79 19.23 -10.81
C MET A 1 30.81 18.72 -9.80
N PRO A 2 30.55 17.62 -9.08
CA PRO A 2 31.55 17.03 -8.19
C PRO A 2 32.80 16.57 -8.97
N PRO A 3 33.99 16.50 -8.35
CA PRO A 3 35.21 15.99 -8.99
C PRO A 3 35.02 14.58 -9.55
N LEU A 4 35.62 14.27 -10.71
CA LEU A 4 35.48 12.97 -11.38
C LEU A 4 35.87 11.79 -10.47
N GLU A 5 36.92 11.97 -9.68
CA GLU A 5 37.42 11.01 -8.68
C GLU A 5 36.40 10.68 -7.58
N THR A 6 35.38 11.54 -7.37
CA THR A 6 34.34 11.36 -6.34
C THR A 6 32.99 10.95 -6.92
N LEU A 7 32.82 10.98 -8.24
CA LEU A 7 31.54 10.72 -8.90
C LEU A 7 31.05 9.29 -8.66
N TRP A 8 31.96 8.32 -8.64
CA TRP A 8 31.62 6.92 -8.36
C TRP A 8 31.08 6.71 -6.93
N LEU A 9 31.54 7.48 -5.93
CA LEU A 9 31.02 7.44 -4.56
C LEU A 9 29.54 7.84 -4.52
N HIS A 10 29.15 8.81 -5.34
CA HIS A 10 27.75 9.19 -5.47
C HIS A 10 26.92 8.11 -6.16
N TYR A 11 27.49 7.41 -7.14
CA TYR A 11 26.82 6.28 -7.80
C TYR A 11 26.50 5.15 -6.81
N LEU A 12 27.39 4.87 -5.85
CA LEU A 12 27.13 3.85 -4.81
C LEU A 12 25.91 4.19 -3.93
N ARG A 13 25.59 5.48 -3.74
CA ARG A 13 24.39 5.89 -2.99
C ARG A 13 23.08 5.52 -3.69
N ARG A 14 23.10 5.23 -5.00
CA ARG A 14 21.91 4.77 -5.75
C ARG A 14 21.24 3.58 -5.08
N PHE A 15 22.03 2.64 -4.55
CA PHE A 15 21.48 1.44 -3.90
C PHE A 15 20.63 1.75 -2.66
N ALA A 16 20.80 2.92 -2.03
CA ALA A 16 19.97 3.31 -0.89
C ALA A 16 18.46 3.30 -1.22
N ILE A 17 18.08 3.61 -2.46
CA ILE A 17 16.67 3.60 -2.88
C ILE A 17 16.09 2.18 -2.91
N GLU A 18 16.87 1.19 -3.37
CA GLU A 18 16.44 -0.21 -3.41
C GLU A 18 16.25 -0.78 -2.01
N HIS A 19 17.16 -0.43 -1.08
CA HIS A 19 17.03 -0.80 0.33
C HIS A 19 15.80 -0.14 0.96
N TRP A 20 15.51 1.11 0.61
CA TRP A 20 14.29 1.79 1.06
C TRP A 20 13.04 1.12 0.50
N TYR A 21 12.98 0.76 -0.78
CA TYR A 21 11.84 0.04 -1.35
C TYR A 21 11.60 -1.31 -0.66
N ARG A 22 12.67 -2.06 -0.40
CA ARG A 22 12.57 -3.31 0.37
C ARG A 22 12.00 -3.06 1.76
N PHE A 23 12.52 -2.06 2.47
CA PHE A 23 12.05 -1.67 3.79
C PHE A 23 10.57 -1.25 3.79
N ALA A 24 10.15 -0.40 2.86
CA ALA A 24 8.77 0.07 2.76
C ALA A 24 7.80 -1.08 2.48
N LYS A 25 8.14 -1.99 1.56
CA LYS A 25 7.29 -3.15 1.24
C LYS A 25 7.20 -4.15 2.39
N GLN A 26 8.32 -4.44 3.06
CA GLN A 26 8.39 -5.50 4.07
C GLN A 26 7.98 -5.03 5.46
N ARG A 27 8.41 -3.83 5.89
CA ARG A 27 8.23 -3.35 7.26
C ARG A 27 7.12 -2.32 7.40
N LEU A 28 6.97 -1.41 6.43
CA LEU A 28 5.90 -0.41 6.42
C LEU A 28 4.62 -0.92 5.74
N TYR A 29 4.60 -2.19 5.32
CA TYR A 29 3.45 -2.85 4.71
C TYR A 29 2.89 -2.12 3.49
N TRP A 30 3.75 -1.44 2.71
CA TRP A 30 3.32 -0.59 1.60
C TRP A 30 2.35 -1.30 0.63
N THR A 31 2.61 -2.57 0.30
CA THR A 31 1.80 -3.36 -0.66
C THR A 31 0.79 -4.29 0.00
N HIS A 32 0.69 -4.30 1.33
CA HIS A 32 -0.23 -5.18 2.06
C HIS A 32 -1.70 -4.73 1.99
N PRO A 33 -2.06 -3.42 2.12
CA PRO A 33 -3.46 -3.04 2.18
C PRO A 33 -4.16 -3.23 0.83
N GLN A 34 -5.39 -3.75 0.90
CA GLN A 34 -6.24 -3.99 -0.25
C GLN A 34 -7.26 -2.85 -0.38
N PHE A 35 -6.86 -1.78 -1.07
CA PHE A 35 -7.75 -0.66 -1.34
C PHE A 35 -8.63 -0.92 -2.57
N SER A 36 -9.89 -0.49 -2.50
CA SER A 36 -10.81 -0.54 -3.64
C SER A 36 -10.81 0.74 -4.48
N SER A 37 -10.13 1.80 -4.05
CA SER A 37 -10.04 3.10 -4.73
C SER A 37 -8.59 3.42 -5.08
N VAL A 38 -8.36 3.90 -6.31
CA VAL A 38 -7.03 4.32 -6.78
C VAL A 38 -6.51 5.49 -5.94
N SER A 39 -7.34 6.49 -5.67
CA SER A 39 -6.96 7.65 -4.85
C SER A 39 -6.53 7.25 -3.44
N ALA A 40 -7.16 6.22 -2.84
CA ALA A 40 -6.74 5.71 -1.54
C ALA A 40 -5.35 5.04 -1.60
N THR A 41 -5.06 4.31 -2.68
CA THR A 41 -3.75 3.69 -2.91
C THR A 41 -2.64 4.74 -3.12
N GLU A 42 -2.95 5.81 -3.85
CA GLU A 42 -2.02 6.93 -4.06
C GLU A 42 -1.74 7.66 -2.75
N GLN A 43 -2.78 7.96 -1.98
CA GLN A 43 -2.63 8.57 -0.67
C GLN A 43 -1.85 7.69 0.30
N TRP A 44 -2.04 6.37 0.26
CA TRP A 44 -1.23 5.46 1.06
C TRP A 44 0.25 5.50 0.66
N SER A 45 0.53 5.59 -0.64
CA SER A 45 1.90 5.68 -1.15
C SER A 45 2.56 7.01 -0.77
N SER A 46 1.82 8.11 -0.77
CA SER A 46 2.33 9.42 -0.36
C SER A 46 2.67 9.49 1.14
N LEU A 47 2.09 8.62 1.96
CA LEU A 47 2.44 8.50 3.39
C LEU A 47 3.76 7.76 3.64
N MET A 48 4.24 6.92 2.72
CA MET A 48 5.45 6.09 2.96
C MET A 48 6.71 6.91 3.26
N PRO A 49 7.02 8.00 2.52
CA PRO A 49 8.14 8.88 2.87
C PRO A 49 7.97 9.53 4.25
N LEU A 50 6.75 9.96 4.61
CA LEU A 50 6.47 10.60 5.90
C LEU A 50 6.72 9.63 7.06
N LEU A 51 6.23 8.39 6.96
CA LEU A 51 6.50 7.34 7.95
C LEU A 51 8.00 7.05 8.07
N SER A 52 8.72 7.05 6.94
CA SER A 52 10.17 6.83 6.93
C SER A 52 10.91 7.95 7.67
N TRP A 53 10.48 9.21 7.49
CA TRP A 53 11.03 10.35 8.23
C TRP A 53 10.73 10.29 9.72
N GLN A 54 9.51 9.92 10.11
CA GLN A 54 9.14 9.77 11.52
C GLN A 54 10.02 8.73 12.21
N LEU A 55 10.25 7.58 11.57
CA LEU A 55 11.15 6.55 12.10
C LEU A 55 12.60 7.02 12.15
N TRP A 56 13.05 7.79 11.16
CA TRP A 56 14.41 8.33 11.17
C TRP A 56 14.64 9.31 12.33
N LEU A 57 13.67 10.19 12.60
CA LEU A 57 13.73 11.14 13.72
C LEU A 57 13.67 10.43 15.07
N ALA A 58 12.76 9.46 15.21
CA ALA A 58 12.55 8.71 16.44
C ALA A 58 13.72 7.79 16.82
N ARG A 59 14.67 7.57 15.91
CA ARG A 59 15.83 6.68 16.14
C ARG A 59 16.60 7.00 17.43
N LYS A 60 16.69 8.28 17.80
CA LYS A 60 17.44 8.71 19.00
C LYS A 60 16.67 8.48 20.29
N ASP A 61 15.34 8.45 20.21
CA ASP A 61 14.46 8.35 21.37
C ASP A 61 13.93 6.92 21.57
N CYS A 62 14.08 6.05 20.55
CA CYS A 62 13.70 4.64 20.63
C CYS A 62 14.70 3.83 21.45
N THR A 63 14.21 3.09 22.44
CA THR A 63 14.94 2.01 23.11
C THR A 63 14.81 0.71 22.32
N ASP A 64 15.88 -0.10 22.21
CA ASP A 64 15.79 -1.36 21.47
C ASP A 64 14.80 -2.32 22.15
N HIS A 65 13.99 -3.02 21.34
CA HIS A 65 13.06 -4.05 21.80
C HIS A 65 13.23 -5.31 20.94
N PRO A 66 14.36 -6.03 21.08
CA PRO A 66 14.67 -7.19 20.25
C PRO A 66 13.72 -8.37 20.52
N LEU A 67 13.48 -9.19 19.50
CA LEU A 67 12.84 -10.50 19.67
C LEU A 67 13.81 -11.47 20.36
N PRO A 68 13.34 -12.58 20.96
CA PRO A 68 14.18 -13.49 21.75
C PRO A 68 15.42 -14.04 21.02
N TRP A 69 15.36 -14.18 19.69
CA TRP A 69 16.45 -14.68 18.85
C TRP A 69 17.29 -13.55 18.21
N GLN A 70 16.98 -12.29 18.50
CA GLN A 70 17.67 -11.14 17.92
C GLN A 70 18.69 -10.59 18.90
N ALA A 71 19.94 -10.42 18.45
CA ALA A 71 20.94 -9.72 19.23
C ALA A 71 20.54 -8.25 19.47
N PRO A 72 20.85 -7.69 20.65
CA PRO A 72 20.65 -6.27 20.95
C PRO A 72 21.56 -5.39 20.08
N GLN A 73 21.11 -4.18 19.75
CA GLN A 73 21.87 -3.22 18.94
C GLN A 73 21.90 -1.84 19.58
N GLU A 74 23.08 -1.24 19.69
CA GLU A 74 23.23 0.16 20.11
C GLU A 74 22.81 1.13 18.99
N THR A 75 23.22 0.81 17.76
CA THR A 75 22.94 1.62 16.58
C THR A 75 21.73 1.03 15.85
N LEU A 76 20.53 1.52 16.17
CA LEU A 76 19.29 0.98 15.61
C LEU A 76 19.17 1.19 14.10
N THR A 77 18.88 0.11 13.38
CA THR A 77 18.46 0.17 11.98
C THR A 77 17.00 0.63 11.85
N PRO A 78 16.56 1.16 10.69
CA PRO A 78 15.16 1.57 10.51
C PRO A 78 14.14 0.47 10.83
N GLY A 79 14.49 -0.81 10.57
CA GLY A 79 13.69 -1.98 10.94
C GLY A 79 13.53 -2.15 12.45
N ARG A 80 14.62 -1.95 13.20
CA ARG A 80 14.62 -2.00 14.67
C ARG A 80 13.84 -0.85 15.28
N VAL A 81 14.03 0.37 14.76
CA VAL A 81 13.25 1.53 15.21
C VAL A 81 11.75 1.28 14.99
N ALA A 82 11.35 0.81 13.81
CA ALA A 82 9.95 0.44 13.55
C ALA A 82 9.42 -0.65 14.49
N GLN A 83 10.27 -1.54 15.01
CA GLN A 83 9.91 -2.58 15.99
C GLN A 83 9.69 -2.00 17.39
N ALA A 84 10.54 -1.08 17.82
CA ALA A 84 10.43 -0.40 19.10
C ALA A 84 9.43 0.78 19.12
N PHE A 85 9.01 1.27 17.95
CA PHE A 85 8.23 2.50 17.80
C PHE A 85 6.91 2.51 18.59
N ALA A 86 6.33 1.33 18.84
CA ALA A 86 5.12 1.20 19.65
C ALA A 86 5.27 1.81 21.06
N GLY A 87 6.47 1.77 21.64
CA GLY A 87 6.75 2.40 22.94
C GLY A 87 6.64 3.92 22.88
N ILE A 88 7.14 4.55 21.81
CA ILE A 88 7.01 6.00 21.60
C ILE A 88 5.53 6.38 21.41
N LEU A 89 4.79 5.60 20.61
CA LEU A 89 3.36 5.84 20.42
C LEU A 89 2.58 5.75 21.73
N ALA A 90 2.93 4.79 22.60
CA ALA A 90 2.32 4.67 23.92
C ALA A 90 2.65 5.88 24.83
N ALA A 91 3.89 6.39 24.77
CA ALA A 91 4.32 7.55 25.55
C ALA A 91 3.68 8.87 25.10
N ILE A 92 3.52 9.07 23.78
CA ILE A 92 2.80 10.22 23.21
C ILE A 92 1.30 10.13 23.55
N GLY A 93 0.77 8.90 23.61
CA GLY A 93 -0.65 8.66 23.79
C GLY A 93 -1.47 8.97 22.54
N THR A 94 -2.80 9.06 22.70
CA THR A 94 -3.70 9.42 21.60
C THR A 94 -4.29 10.80 21.84
N PRO A 95 -4.25 11.71 20.85
CA PRO A 95 -5.01 12.96 20.92
C PRO A 95 -6.53 12.71 20.74
N ALA A 96 -6.93 11.48 20.41
CA ALA A 96 -8.32 11.16 20.15
C ALA A 96 -9.17 11.29 21.43
N PRO A 97 -10.37 11.88 21.34
CA PRO A 97 -11.30 11.91 22.46
C PRO A 97 -11.73 10.48 22.83
N ALA A 98 -12.17 10.31 24.09
CA ALA A 98 -12.71 9.04 24.55
C ALA A 98 -13.82 8.55 23.62
N PRO A 99 -13.87 7.23 23.31
CA PRO A 99 -14.89 6.69 22.44
C PRO A 99 -16.27 6.93 23.04
N LYS A 100 -17.21 7.39 22.21
CA LYS A 100 -18.61 7.54 22.65
C LYS A 100 -19.16 6.16 23.05
N PRO A 101 -19.92 6.06 24.15
CA PRO A 101 -20.53 4.80 24.56
C PRO A 101 -21.41 4.30 23.42
N ARG A 102 -20.98 3.20 22.80
CA ARG A 102 -21.68 2.61 21.67
C ARG A 102 -22.81 1.76 22.24
N GLY A 103 -24.03 2.30 22.24
CA GLY A 103 -25.23 1.52 22.50
C GLY A 103 -25.43 0.40 21.47
N LYS A 104 -26.51 -0.38 21.61
CA LYS A 104 -26.94 -1.27 20.52
C LYS A 104 -27.30 -0.40 19.32
N SER A 105 -26.59 -0.59 18.22
CA SER A 105 -26.99 0.01 16.94
C SER A 105 -28.41 -0.49 16.62
N PRO A 106 -29.32 0.36 16.12
CA PRO A 106 -30.66 -0.04 15.69
C PRO A 106 -30.66 -1.08 14.56
N GLY A 107 -29.48 -1.49 14.10
CA GLY A 107 -29.31 -2.43 13.01
C GLY A 107 -29.61 -1.75 11.69
N ARG A 108 -29.73 -2.57 10.65
CA ARG A 108 -30.10 -2.09 9.33
C ARG A 108 -31.62 -2.03 9.24
N GLY A 109 -32.14 -0.90 8.76
CA GLY A 109 -33.57 -0.74 8.52
C GLY A 109 -34.11 -1.87 7.63
N LYS A 110 -35.29 -2.40 7.98
CA LYS A 110 -35.94 -3.47 7.24
C LYS A 110 -36.12 -3.04 5.77
N GLY A 111 -35.64 -3.85 4.83
CA GLY A 111 -35.68 -3.55 3.39
C GLY A 111 -34.46 -2.83 2.82
N HIS A 112 -33.51 -2.37 3.64
CA HIS A 112 -32.30 -1.73 3.13
C HIS A 112 -31.38 -2.73 2.40
N LYS A 113 -31.31 -2.61 1.07
CA LYS A 113 -30.40 -3.39 0.21
C LYS A 113 -29.36 -2.44 -0.41
N PRO A 114 -28.08 -2.49 0.02
CA PRO A 114 -27.02 -1.67 -0.51
C PRO A 114 -26.79 -2.09 -1.96
N THR A 115 -26.43 -1.14 -2.79
CA THR A 115 -26.01 -1.45 -4.15
C THR A 115 -24.77 -2.33 -4.11
N PRO A 116 -24.70 -3.38 -4.95
CA PRO A 116 -23.47 -4.15 -5.13
C PRO A 116 -22.32 -3.23 -5.53
N ARG A 117 -21.10 -3.57 -5.11
CA ARG A 117 -19.91 -2.82 -5.54
C ARG A 117 -19.80 -2.84 -7.07
N PRO A 118 -19.43 -1.73 -7.72
CA PRO A 118 -19.24 -1.70 -9.16
C PRO A 118 -18.12 -2.68 -9.55
N CYS A 119 -18.44 -3.63 -10.42
CA CYS A 119 -17.46 -4.54 -11.00
C CYS A 119 -16.85 -3.89 -12.25
N TYR A 120 -15.55 -3.62 -12.20
CA TYR A 120 -14.80 -3.15 -13.37
C TYR A 120 -14.42 -4.34 -14.27
N PRO A 121 -14.43 -4.17 -15.61
CA PRO A 121 -14.06 -5.24 -16.53
C PRO A 121 -12.59 -5.65 -16.33
N MET A 122 -12.34 -6.96 -16.34
CA MET A 122 -10.98 -7.50 -16.23
C MET A 122 -10.18 -7.18 -17.49
N VAL A 123 -9.12 -6.38 -17.35
CA VAL A 123 -8.17 -6.12 -18.43
C VAL A 123 -7.33 -7.38 -18.69
N LYS A 124 -7.61 -8.10 -19.78
CA LYS A 124 -6.83 -9.28 -20.19
C LYS A 124 -5.69 -8.84 -21.11
N LYS A 125 -4.45 -9.22 -20.79
CA LYS A 125 -3.25 -8.92 -21.62
C LYS A 125 -3.29 -9.54 -23.02
N ARG A 126 -4.11 -10.57 -23.25
CA ARG A 126 -4.28 -11.23 -24.55
C ARG A 126 -5.70 -11.02 -25.05
N ALA A 127 -5.84 -10.66 -26.32
CA ALA A 127 -7.14 -10.63 -26.98
C ALA A 127 -7.75 -12.03 -26.93
N SER A 128 -8.96 -12.17 -26.38
CA SER A 128 -9.71 -13.40 -26.52
C SER A 128 -10.11 -13.56 -27.99
N LYS A 129 -9.95 -14.77 -28.56
CA LYS A 129 -10.44 -15.08 -29.91
C LYS A 129 -11.90 -14.65 -30.03
N ARG A 130 -12.18 -13.77 -31.00
CA ARG A 130 -13.55 -13.38 -31.37
C ARG A 130 -14.25 -14.65 -31.83
N LYS A 131 -15.35 -15.04 -31.17
CA LYS A 131 -16.24 -16.05 -31.75
C LYS A 131 -16.94 -15.39 -32.92
N THR A 132 -16.63 -15.82 -34.15
CA THR A 132 -17.44 -15.50 -35.32
C THR A 132 -18.82 -16.07 -35.08
N SER A 133 -19.82 -15.22 -34.86
CA SER A 133 -21.22 -15.62 -34.91
C SER A 133 -21.58 -15.84 -36.38
N GLU A 134 -21.87 -17.09 -36.75
CA GLU A 134 -22.48 -17.48 -38.02
C GLU A 134 -23.92 -16.92 -38.08
N GLN A 135 -24.06 -15.63 -38.39
CA GLN A 135 -25.34 -14.99 -38.66
C GLN A 135 -25.18 -13.99 -39.81
N SER A 136 -24.71 -14.48 -40.97
CA SER A 136 -24.79 -13.71 -42.23
C SER A 136 -24.60 -14.59 -43.47
N LEU A 137 -25.27 -15.75 -43.53
CA LEU A 137 -25.38 -16.54 -44.76
C LEU A 137 -26.74 -17.22 -44.73
N ASN A 138 -27.82 -16.47 -44.94
CA ASN A 138 -29.13 -16.95 -45.41
C ASN A 138 -30.07 -15.75 -45.59
N SER A 139 -29.83 -14.97 -46.65
CA SER A 139 -30.82 -14.05 -47.20
C SER A 139 -31.18 -14.60 -48.58
N PRO A 140 -32.43 -14.99 -48.88
CA PRO A 140 -32.80 -15.45 -50.21
C PRO A 140 -32.79 -14.27 -51.18
N VAL A 141 -32.13 -14.44 -52.32
CA VAL A 141 -32.12 -13.50 -53.44
C VAL A 141 -33.53 -13.46 -54.04
N ALA A 142 -34.20 -12.31 -53.96
CA ALA A 142 -35.49 -12.10 -54.62
C ALA A 142 -35.26 -11.80 -56.12
N THR A 143 -35.75 -12.69 -56.97
CA THR A 143 -35.86 -12.52 -58.43
C THR A 143 -37.00 -11.55 -58.74
N ALA A 144 -36.70 -10.44 -59.41
CA ALA A 144 -37.71 -9.53 -59.96
C ALA A 144 -37.87 -9.77 -61.47
N ALA A 145 -39.14 -9.72 -61.91
CA ALA A 145 -39.64 -9.92 -63.26
C ALA A 145 -39.22 -8.82 -64.26
#